data_AF-A0A0A7GG00-F1
#
_entry.id   AF-A0A0A7GG00-F1
#
_cell.length_a   1.000
_cell.length_b   1.000
_cell.length_c   1.000
_cell.angle_alpha   90.00
_cell.angle_beta   90.00
_cell.angle_gamma   90.00
#
_symmetry.space_group_name_H-M   'P 1'
#
loop_
_entity.id
_entity.type
_entity.pdbx_description
1 polymer ?
#
loop_
_entity_poly.entity_id
_entity_poly.type
_entity_poly.pdbx_seq_one_letter_code
_entity_poly.pdbx_strand_id
1 'polypeptide(L)'
;MKGAKMLSLHCPDCMLPLFQKDETVFCPSCKKEFEIIESGNRKILKIKTEEKRDHNQKNTHRESVRADHDENMNTITGKIDSLFSRLLDRAMQTDNFHELKELIHLMKELSEVYSILKR
;
A
#
# COMPACT_ATOMS: atom_id res chain seq x y z
N MET A 1 3.21 30.23 3.26
CA MET A 1 3.00 28.77 3.41
C MET A 1 4.20 28.06 2.81
N LYS A 2 4.86 27.14 3.54
CA LYS A 2 5.92 26.30 2.96
C LYS A 2 5.25 25.05 2.37
N GLY A 3 4.99 25.06 1.07
CA GLY A 3 4.41 23.93 0.34
C GLY A 3 5.41 22.80 0.14
N ALA A 4 4.92 21.60 -0.14
CA ALA A 4 5.74 20.45 -0.54
C ALA A 4 5.75 20.31 -2.07
N LYS A 5 6.87 19.85 -2.64
CA LYS A 5 7.02 19.60 -4.07
C LYS A 5 6.46 18.22 -4.42
N MET A 6 5.54 18.15 -5.36
CA MET A 6 5.07 16.87 -5.90
C MET A 6 6.16 16.24 -6.78
N LEU A 7 6.40 14.94 -6.61
CA LEU A 7 7.32 14.15 -7.42
C LEU A 7 6.57 13.35 -8.48
N SER A 8 7.26 12.97 -9.56
CA SER A 8 6.74 12.03 -10.56
C SER A 8 6.73 10.56 -10.09
N LEU A 9 7.21 10.31 -8.87
CA LEU A 9 7.23 9.02 -8.22
C LEU A 9 5.92 8.80 -7.45
N HIS A 10 5.43 7.57 -7.45
CA HIS A 10 4.19 7.19 -6.78
C HIS A 10 4.47 6.28 -5.59
N CYS A 11 3.66 6.40 -4.55
CA CYS A 11 3.71 5.46 -3.43
C CYS A 11 3.32 4.06 -3.92
N PRO A 12 4.13 3.01 -3.68
CA PRO A 12 3.82 1.65 -4.13
C PRO A 12 2.54 1.10 -3.49
N ASP A 13 2.19 1.57 -2.29
CA ASP A 13 0.98 1.13 -1.58
C ASP A 13 -0.26 1.94 -1.98
N CYS A 14 -0.12 3.28 -2.03
CA CYS A 14 -1.27 4.17 -2.22
C CYS A 14 -1.52 4.56 -3.68
N MET A 15 -0.53 4.39 -4.55
CA MET A 15 -0.52 4.85 -5.96
C MET A 15 -0.76 6.36 -6.14
N LEU A 16 -0.61 7.14 -5.07
CA LEU A 16 -0.64 8.61 -5.11
C LEU A 16 0.76 9.18 -5.32
N PRO A 17 0.90 10.39 -5.91
CA PRO A 17 2.17 11.06 -6.03
C PRO A 17 2.86 11.23 -4.67
N LEU A 18 4.16 10.98 -4.63
CA LEU A 18 5.00 11.30 -3.48
C LEU A 18 5.29 12.80 -3.43
N PHE A 19 5.50 13.30 -2.22
CA PHE A 19 5.81 14.70 -1.98
C PHE A 19 7.17 14.81 -1.31
N GLN A 20 7.96 15.79 -1.72
CA GLN A 20 9.21 16.17 -1.08
C GLN A 20 8.99 17.46 -0.30
N LYS A 21 9.32 17.44 0.98
CA LYS A 21 9.38 18.65 1.80
C LYS A 21 10.73 18.64 2.52
N ASP A 22 11.46 19.74 2.35
CA ASP A 22 12.84 19.83 2.79
C ASP A 22 13.65 18.67 2.15
N GLU A 23 14.13 17.69 2.93
CA GLU A 23 14.87 16.52 2.43
C GLU A 23 14.10 15.21 2.53
N THR A 24 12.86 15.25 3.05
CA THR A 24 12.04 14.06 3.27
C THR A 24 11.06 13.86 2.13
N VAL A 25 11.06 12.65 1.56
CA VAL A 25 10.06 12.20 0.59
C VAL A 25 9.02 11.36 1.32
N PHE A 26 7.74 11.69 1.19
CA PHE A 26 6.67 11.04 1.92
C PHE A 26 5.42 10.83 1.07
N CYS A 27 4.61 9.83 1.44
CA CYS A 27 3.26 9.67 0.91
C CYS A 27 2.28 10.52 1.73
N PRO A 28 1.43 11.36 1.12
CA PRO A 28 0.46 12.18 1.85
C PRO A 28 -0.66 11.35 2.47
N SER A 29 -0.92 10.13 1.96
CA SER A 29 -2.00 9.24 2.42
C SER A 29 -1.53 8.32 3.55
N CYS A 30 -0.54 7.45 3.31
CA CYS A 30 -0.09 6.50 4.33
C CYS A 30 1.04 7.02 5.24
N LYS A 31 1.53 8.25 5.00
CA LYS A 31 2.60 8.91 5.78
C LYS A 31 3.96 8.19 5.78
N LYS A 32 4.12 7.10 5.03
CA LYS A 32 5.42 6.43 4.88
C LYS A 32 6.44 7.37 4.24
N GLU A 33 7.67 7.28 4.73
CA GLU A 33 8.81 8.00 4.20
C GLU A 33 9.67 7.11 3.30
N PHE A 34 10.25 7.73 2.28
CA PHE A 34 11.01 7.05 1.24
C PHE A 34 12.37 7.73 1.05
N GLU A 35 13.34 6.91 0.70
CA GLU A 35 14.63 7.33 0.18
C GLU A 35 14.67 7.03 -1.32
N ILE A 36 15.12 8.00 -2.12
CA ILE A 36 15.29 7.84 -3.55
C ILE A 36 16.74 7.44 -3.81
N ILE A 37 16.95 6.22 -4.30
CA ILE A 37 18.26 5.71 -4.69
C ILE A 37 18.37 5.77 -6.20
N GLU A 38 19.43 6.39 -6.71
CA GLU A 38 19.74 6.40 -8.14
C GLU A 38 20.63 5.19 -8.46
N SER A 39 20.13 4.27 -9.29
CA SER A 39 20.88 3.11 -9.77
C SER A 39 20.86 3.11 -11.31
N GLY A 40 21.94 3.58 -11.90
CA GLY A 40 22.02 3.85 -13.34
C GLY A 40 20.99 4.90 -13.79
N ASN A 41 20.20 4.58 -14.82
CA ASN A 41 19.17 5.48 -15.37
C ASN A 41 17.80 5.38 -14.64
N ARG A 42 17.71 4.69 -13.49
CA ARG A 42 16.43 4.46 -12.79
C ARG A 42 16.48 4.96 -11.35
N LYS A 43 15.35 5.54 -10.90
CA LYS A 43 15.11 5.95 -9.50
C LYS A 43 14.35 4.84 -8.77
N ILE A 44 14.93 4.33 -7.69
CA ILE A 44 14.35 3.28 -6.85
C ILE A 44 13.90 3.89 -5.52
N LEU A 45 12.70 3.53 -5.06
CA LEU A 45 12.19 3.95 -3.76
C LEU A 45 12.51 2.88 -2.71
N LYS A 46 13.28 3.25 -1.68
CA LYS A 46 13.49 2.42 -0.49
C LYS A 46 12.70 3.01 0.67
N ILE A 47 11.88 2.20 1.34
CA ILE A 47 11.17 2.66 2.54
C ILE A 47 12.20 2.92 3.63
N LYS A 48 12.18 4.11 4.23
CA LYS A 48 12.94 4.37 5.45
C LYS A 48 12.24 3.64 6.59
N THR A 49 12.68 2.42 6.89
CA THR A 49 12.22 1.70 8.07
C THR A 49 12.84 2.37 9.29
N GLU A 50 12.14 3.34 9.87
CA GLU A 50 12.49 3.81 11.20
C GLU A 50 11.90 2.84 12.24
N GLU A 51 12.73 1.91 12.70
CA GLU A 51 12.49 1.32 14.01
C GLU A 51 12.69 2.39 15.07
N LYS A 52 11.59 2.97 15.59
CA LYS A 52 11.46 3.41 16.98
C LYS A 52 9.99 3.54 17.40
N ARG A 53 9.69 2.86 18.51
CA ARG A 53 8.39 2.58 19.18
C ARG A 53 7.97 3.80 20.03
N ASP A 54 6.68 4.05 20.28
CA ASP A 54 5.87 3.58 21.43
C ASP A 54 4.43 4.14 21.31
N HIS A 55 3.31 3.58 21.81
CA HIS A 55 2.87 2.41 22.59
C HIS A 55 1.35 2.31 22.28
N ASN A 56 0.66 1.17 22.09
CA ASN A 56 0.29 0.23 23.15
C ASN A 56 -0.37 -1.06 22.56
N GLN A 57 0.45 -2.11 22.42
CA GLN A 57 0.23 -3.50 22.84
C GLN A 57 -1.08 -4.28 22.49
N LYS A 58 -0.96 -5.32 21.63
CA LYS A 58 -1.00 -6.74 22.05
C LYS A 58 -0.55 -7.73 20.95
N ASN A 59 0.38 -8.62 21.34
CA ASN A 59 0.92 -9.81 20.68
C ASN A 59 -0.18 -10.77 20.15
N THR A 60 0.03 -11.60 19.10
CA THR A 60 0.89 -12.81 19.12
C THR A 60 1.32 -13.32 17.73
N HIS A 61 2.65 -13.36 17.53
CA HIS A 61 3.51 -14.49 17.14
C HIS A 61 3.12 -15.55 16.07
N ARG A 62 4.07 -15.76 15.12
CA ARG A 62 4.34 -16.91 14.20
C ARG A 62 3.32 -17.11 13.06
N GLU A 63 3.70 -17.34 11.80
CA GLU A 63 4.90 -17.98 11.27
C GLU A 63 5.04 -17.62 9.78
N SER A 64 6.28 -17.69 9.31
CA SER A 64 6.76 -17.63 7.93
C SER A 64 5.81 -18.17 6.85
N VAL A 65 5.62 -17.38 5.79
CA VAL A 65 5.84 -17.88 4.42
C VAL A 65 6.52 -16.77 3.61
N ARG A 66 7.83 -16.92 3.43
CA ARG A 66 8.48 -16.47 2.19
C ARG A 66 7.97 -17.42 1.12
N ALA A 67 7.17 -16.92 0.20
CA ALA A 67 6.98 -17.52 -1.11
C ALA A 67 6.80 -16.36 -2.08
N ASP A 68 7.91 -16.03 -2.72
CA ASP A 68 7.98 -15.85 -4.17
C ASP A 68 6.65 -15.51 -4.85
N HIS A 69 6.44 -14.23 -5.15
CA HIS A 69 5.56 -13.85 -6.25
C HIS A 69 6.06 -12.54 -6.87
N ASP A 70 7.28 -12.63 -7.41
CA ASP A 70 7.63 -11.84 -8.58
C ASP A 70 6.94 -12.48 -9.80
N GLU A 71 5.61 -12.36 -9.90
CA GLU A 71 4.88 -12.72 -11.11
C GLU A 71 3.82 -11.64 -11.42
N ASN A 72 4.24 -10.72 -12.29
CA ASN A 72 3.36 -10.03 -13.24
C ASN A 72 2.30 -9.06 -12.66
N MET A 73 2.77 -8.01 -11.99
CA MET A 73 1.99 -6.82 -11.56
C MET A 73 1.42 -5.95 -12.71
N ASN A 74 1.45 -6.43 -13.96
CA ASN A 74 0.89 -5.73 -15.11
C ASN A 74 -0.38 -6.38 -15.68
N THR A 75 -0.84 -7.49 -15.11
CA THR A 75 -2.14 -8.07 -15.47
C THR A 75 -3.27 -7.45 -14.67
N ILE A 76 -4.46 -7.41 -15.26
CA ILE A 76 -5.67 -6.93 -14.57
C ILE A 76 -5.96 -7.80 -13.35
N THR A 77 -5.75 -9.12 -13.46
CA THR A 77 -5.87 -10.09 -12.36
C THR A 77 -4.93 -9.76 -11.20
N GLY A 78 -3.63 -9.56 -11.45
CA GLY A 78 -2.68 -9.21 -10.37
C GLY A 78 -3.01 -7.88 -9.68
N LYS A 79 -3.52 -6.89 -10.42
CA LYS A 79 -3.99 -5.63 -9.84
C LYS A 79 -5.23 -5.83 -8.96
N ILE A 80 -6.17 -6.67 -9.39
CA ILE A 80 -7.36 -7.01 -8.59
C ILE A 80 -6.95 -7.75 -7.31
N ASP A 81 -6.03 -8.71 -7.39
CA ASP A 81 -5.53 -9.44 -6.22
C ASP A 81 -4.90 -8.49 -5.20
N SER A 82 -4.07 -7.54 -5.66
CA SER A 82 -3.48 -6.52 -4.78
C SER A 82 -4.51 -5.60 -4.11
N LEU A 83 -5.61 -5.28 -4.82
CA LEU A 83 -6.69 -4.48 -4.28
C LEU A 83 -7.48 -5.27 -3.23
N PHE A 84 -7.73 -6.56 -3.47
CA PHE A 84 -8.34 -7.46 -2.50
C PHE A 84 -7.53 -7.55 -1.21
N SER A 85 -6.21 -7.75 -1.29
CA SER A 85 -5.34 -7.78 -0.12
C SER A 85 -5.45 -6.49 0.69
N ARG A 86 -5.44 -5.32 0.04
CA ARG A 86 -5.55 -4.02 0.73
C ARG A 86 -6.92 -3.80 1.38
N LEU A 87 -8.00 -4.25 0.74
CA LEU A 87 -9.35 -4.16 1.31
C LEU A 87 -9.50 -5.08 2.53
N LEU A 88 -8.94 -6.29 2.46
CA LEU A 88 -8.89 -7.23 3.57
C LEU A 88 -8.11 -6.66 4.75
N ASP A 89 -6.90 -6.15 4.50
CA ASP A 89 -6.07 -5.54 5.55
C ASP A 89 -6.80 -4.39 6.25
N ARG A 90 -7.52 -3.55 5.48
CA ARG A 90 -8.30 -2.44 6.03
C ARG A 90 -9.53 -2.92 6.81
N ALA A 91 -10.23 -3.94 6.31
CA ALA A 91 -11.39 -4.52 6.99
C ALA A 91 -11.01 -5.17 8.33
N MET A 92 -9.81 -5.74 8.42
CA MET A 92 -9.28 -6.33 9.65
C MET A 92 -8.83 -5.28 10.68
N GLN A 93 -8.56 -4.05 10.24
CA GLN A 93 -8.07 -2.96 11.10
C GLN A 93 -9.17 -1.99 11.54
N THR A 94 -10.34 -2.00 10.90
CA THR A 94 -11.43 -1.10 11.26
C THR A 94 -12.23 -1.65 12.44
N ASP A 95 -12.47 -0.80 13.44
CA ASP A 95 -13.44 -1.00 14.53
C ASP A 95 -14.79 -0.34 14.23
N ASN A 96 -14.88 0.39 13.11
CA ASN A 96 -16.10 1.05 12.65
C ASN A 96 -16.95 0.07 11.84
N PHE A 97 -18.07 -0.37 12.43
CA PHE A 97 -19.00 -1.30 11.79
C PHE A 97 -19.60 -0.78 10.46
N HIS A 98 -19.76 0.54 10.31
CA HIS A 98 -20.24 1.11 9.07
C HIS A 98 -19.18 0.99 7.97
N GLU A 99 -17.94 1.34 8.28
CA GLU A 99 -16.80 1.17 7.37
C GLU A 99 -16.59 -0.31 7.01
N LEU A 100 -16.72 -1.23 7.97
CA LEU A 100 -16.64 -2.66 7.72
C LEU A 100 -17.70 -3.12 6.70
N LYS A 101 -18.94 -2.64 6.82
CA LYS A 101 -20.01 -2.93 5.86
C LYS A 101 -19.69 -2.40 4.47
N GLU A 102 -19.17 -1.18 4.37
CA GLU A 102 -18.75 -0.59 3.10
C GLU A 102 -17.63 -1.40 2.46
N LEU A 103 -16.61 -1.80 3.24
CA LEU A 103 -15.51 -2.62 2.75
C LEU A 103 -15.97 -3.98 2.25
N ILE A 104 -16.87 -4.65 2.99
CA ILE A 104 -17.49 -5.90 2.54
C ILE A 104 -18.27 -5.70 1.24
N HIS A 105 -18.99 -4.59 1.09
CA HIS A 105 -19.74 -4.29 -0.12
C HIS A 105 -18.81 -4.10 -1.31
N LEU A 106 -17.76 -3.29 -1.16
CA LEU A 106 -16.73 -3.08 -2.19
C LEU A 106 -16.05 -4.38 -2.60
N MET A 107 -15.76 -5.26 -1.64
CA MET A 107 -15.17 -6.57 -1.93
C MET A 107 -16.11 -7.47 -2.75
N LYS A 108 -17.42 -7.41 -2.50
CA LYS A 108 -18.41 -8.15 -3.31
C LYS A 108 -18.43 -7.63 -4.74
N GLU A 109 -18.53 -6.32 -4.95
CA GLU A 109 -18.52 -5.73 -6.28
C GLU A 109 -17.24 -6.10 -7.05
N LEU A 110 -16.10 -6.05 -6.38
CA LEU A 110 -14.82 -6.43 -6.98
C LEU A 110 -14.77 -7.92 -7.36
N SER A 111 -15.40 -8.80 -6.58
CA SER A 111 -15.47 -10.24 -6.88
C SER A 111 -16.33 -10.54 -8.12
N GLU A 112 -17.38 -9.76 -8.35
CA GLU A 112 -18.23 -9.87 -9.54
C GLU A 112 -17.44 -9.47 -10.80
N VAL A 113 -16.69 -8.37 -10.73
CA VAL A 113 -15.80 -7.94 -11.82
C VAL A 113 -14.75 -8.99 -12.12
N TYR A 114 -14.10 -9.56 -11.09
CA TYR A 114 -13.12 -10.62 -11.27
C TYR A 114 -13.71 -11.87 -11.93
N SER A 115 -14.95 -12.23 -11.58
CA SER A 115 -15.65 -13.38 -12.16
C SER A 115 -15.94 -13.21 -13.65
N ILE A 116 -16.17 -11.97 -14.11
CA ILE A 116 -16.35 -11.64 -15.53
C ILE A 116 -15.03 -11.76 -16.30
N LEU A 117 -13.92 -11.31 -15.70
CA LEU A 117 -12.60 -11.27 -16.35
C LEU A 117 -11.93 -12.64 -16.47
N LYS A 118 -12.32 -13.61 -15.64
CA LYS A 118 -11.77 -14.98 -15.66
C LYS A 118 -12.52 -15.92 -16.63
N ARG A 119 -13.48 -15.40 -17.39
CA ARG A 119 -14.32 -16.14 -18.34
C ARG A 119 -13.74 -16.09 -19.74
#